data_AF-A0A9Q9YPU8-F1
#
_entry.id   AF-A0A9Q9YPU8-F1
#
_cell.length_a   1.000
_cell.length_b   1.000
_cell.length_c   1.000
_cell.angle_alpha   90.00
_cell.angle_beta   90.00
_cell.angle_gamma   90.00
#
_symmetry.space_group_name_H-M   'P 1'
#
loop_
_entity.id
_entity.type
_entity.pdbx_description
1 polymer ?
#
loop_
_entity_poly.entity_id
_entity_poly.type
_entity_poly.pdbx_seq_one_letter_code
_entity_poly.pdbx_strand_id
1 'polypeptide(L)'
;MIKTILFGRYELDTWYQSPYPEEYARLGRLYICEFCLKYMKSQTILRRHMAKCVWKHPPGDEVYRKGAISVFEVDGKKNKIYCQNLCLLAKLFLDHKTLYYDVEPFLVYVYD
;
A
#
# COMPACT_ATOMS: atom_id res chain seq x y z
N MET A 1 8.83 -15.96 -0.48
CA MET A 1 7.62 -15.52 -1.20
C MET A 1 6.56 -15.17 -0.16
N ILE A 2 5.94 -14.00 -0.30
CA ILE A 2 4.81 -13.58 0.53
C ILE A 2 3.60 -14.41 0.09
N LYS A 3 2.91 -15.01 1.06
CA LYS A 3 1.70 -15.80 0.84
C LYS A 3 0.46 -15.05 1.30
N THR A 4 0.58 -14.28 2.39
CA THR A 4 -0.53 -13.55 3.00
C THR A 4 -0.14 -12.13 3.38
N ILE A 5 -1.12 -11.23 3.40
CA ILE A 5 -0.97 -9.90 4.00
C ILE A 5 -2.10 -9.65 5.00
N LEU A 6 -1.80 -8.92 6.07
CA LEU A 6 -2.81 -8.29 6.92
C LEU A 6 -2.97 -6.83 6.49
N PHE A 7 -4.19 -6.46 6.08
CA PHE A 7 -4.54 -5.11 5.63
C PHE A 7 -5.83 -4.66 6.31
N GLY A 8 -5.71 -3.68 7.22
CA GLY A 8 -6.82 -3.29 8.11
C GLY A 8 -7.29 -4.48 8.94
N ARG A 9 -8.57 -4.84 8.81
CA ARG A 9 -9.18 -6.01 9.47
C ARG A 9 -9.15 -7.30 8.64
N TYR A 10 -8.56 -7.26 7.44
CA TYR A 10 -8.60 -8.37 6.49
C TYR A 10 -7.26 -9.08 6.41
N GLU A 11 -7.33 -10.40 6.31
CA GLU A 11 -6.21 -11.26 5.93
C GLU A 11 -6.45 -11.73 4.50
N LEU A 12 -5.48 -11.48 3.62
CA LEU A 12 -5.63 -11.70 2.17
C LEU A 12 -4.52 -12.63 1.69
N ASP A 13 -4.90 -13.67 0.93
CA ASP A 13 -3.95 -14.47 0.17
C ASP A 13 -3.46 -13.68 -1.05
N THR A 14 -2.16 -13.75 -1.33
CA THR A 14 -1.54 -13.06 -2.45
C THR A 14 -1.47 -13.97 -3.68
N TRP A 15 -1.66 -13.41 -4.87
CA TRP A 15 -1.74 -14.18 -6.12
C TRP A 15 -0.42 -14.26 -6.87
N TYR A 16 0.34 -13.16 -6.85
CA TYR A 16 1.58 -13.02 -7.61
C TYR A 16 2.74 -12.56 -6.72
N GLN A 17 3.96 -12.78 -7.18
CA GLN A 17 5.14 -12.26 -6.51
C GLN A 17 5.25 -10.74 -6.71
N SER A 18 5.55 -10.05 -5.61
CA SER A 18 5.88 -8.63 -5.57
C SER A 18 7.30 -8.43 -5.03
N PRO A 19 8.10 -7.50 -5.60
CA PRO A 19 9.50 -7.30 -5.23
C PRO A 19 9.63 -6.47 -3.93
N TYR A 20 9.04 -6.94 -2.84
CA TYR A 20 9.37 -6.40 -1.52
C TYR A 20 10.83 -6.70 -1.17
N PRO A 21 11.49 -5.87 -0.33
CA PRO A 21 12.87 -6.15 0.09
C PRO A 21 13.01 -7.55 0.69
N GLU A 22 14.16 -8.18 0.47
CA GLU A 22 14.40 -9.61 0.75
C GLU A 22 14.08 -9.98 2.21
N GLU A 23 14.41 -9.11 3.16
CA GLU A 23 14.16 -9.31 4.58
C GLU A 23 12.67 -9.32 4.97
N TYR A 24 11.79 -8.89 4.05
CA TYR A 24 10.34 -8.95 4.14
C TYR A 24 9.77 -10.09 3.28
N ALA A 25 10.28 -10.29 2.06
CA ALA A 25 9.80 -11.29 1.12
C ALA A 25 9.91 -12.74 1.64
N ARG A 26 10.84 -12.99 2.56
CA ARG A 26 11.06 -14.29 3.21
C ARG A 26 10.12 -14.61 4.38
N LEU A 27 9.36 -13.63 4.88
CA LEU A 27 8.54 -13.81 6.10
C LEU A 27 7.24 -14.60 5.84
N GLY A 28 6.83 -14.76 4.58
CA GLY A 28 5.56 -15.42 4.22
C GLY A 28 4.30 -14.59 4.53
N ARG A 29 4.37 -13.68 5.50
CA ARG A 29 3.31 -12.71 5.84
C ARG A 29 3.84 -11.29 5.98
N LEU A 30 3.10 -10.31 5.44
CA LEU A 30 3.31 -8.89 5.72
C LEU A 30 2.15 -8.25 6.47
N TYR A 31 2.46 -7.18 7.19
CA TYR A 31 1.49 -6.39 7.93
C TYR A 31 1.49 -4.97 7.37
N ILE A 32 0.38 -4.52 6.81
CA ILE A 32 0.31 -3.29 6.02
C ILE A 32 -0.66 -2.32 6.69
N CYS A 33 -0.25 -1.07 6.87
CA CYS A 33 -1.14 -0.01 7.33
C CYS A 33 -2.17 0.30 6.23
N GLU A 34 -3.46 0.28 6.57
CA GLU A 34 -4.55 0.54 5.60
C GLU A 34 -4.56 1.97 5.08
N PHE A 35 -4.00 2.93 5.83
CA PHE A 35 -3.96 4.34 5.44
C PHE A 35 -2.70 4.71 4.67
N CYS A 36 -1.51 4.56 5.25
CA CYS A 36 -0.26 5.01 4.62
C CYS A 36 0.45 3.93 3.79
N LEU A 37 -0.11 2.72 3.73
CA LEU A 37 0.40 1.57 2.98
C LEU A 37 1.79 1.08 3.39
N LYS A 38 2.34 1.59 4.50
CA LYS A 38 3.61 1.11 5.04
C LYS A 38 3.49 -0.37 5.40
N TYR A 39 4.45 -1.18 4.93
CA TYR A 39 4.57 -2.60 5.24
C TYR A 39 5.54 -2.86 6.39
N MET A 40 5.24 -3.88 7.20
CA MET A 40 5.91 -4.21 8.45
C MET A 40 6.03 -5.73 8.63
N LYS A 41 6.95 -6.14 9.51
CA LYS A 41 7.31 -7.55 9.72
C LYS A 41 6.45 -8.28 10.74
N SER A 42 5.72 -7.56 11.61
CA SER A 42 4.91 -8.19 12.67
C SER A 42 3.71 -7.35 13.10
N GLN A 43 2.71 -8.02 13.67
CA GLN A 43 1.51 -7.40 14.24
C GLN A 43 1.86 -6.37 15.32
N THR A 44 2.85 -6.66 16.16
CA THR A 44 3.29 -5.75 17.22
C THR A 44 3.83 -4.43 16.67
N ILE A 45 4.56 -4.48 15.54
CA ILE A 45 5.05 -3.28 14.87
C ILE A 45 3.89 -2.51 14.24
N LEU A 46 2.96 -3.21 13.56
CA LEU A 46 1.75 -2.59 13.00
C LEU A 46 0.93 -1.87 14.07
N ARG A 47 0.67 -2.52 15.21
CA ARG A 47 -0.08 -1.91 16.32
C ARG A 47 0.57 -0.62 16.83
N ARG A 48 1.90 -0.62 17.00
CA ARG A 48 2.64 0.58 17.41
C ARG A 48 2.62 1.66 16.34
N HIS A 49 2.64 1.27 15.06
CA HIS A 49 2.51 2.20 13.95
C HIS A 49 1.12 2.83 13.92
N MET A 50 0.04 2.05 14.02
CA MET A 50 -1.34 2.56 14.01
C MET A 50 -1.62 3.54 15.16
N ALA A 51 -0.99 3.33 16.33
CA ALA A 51 -1.08 4.26 17.46
C ALA A 51 -0.42 5.62 17.20
N LYS A 52 0.46 5.72 16.20
CA LYS A 52 1.21 6.95 15.85
C LYS A 52 0.92 7.48 14.45
N CYS A 53 0.24 6.69 13.61
CA CYS A 53 0.00 7.02 12.22
C CYS A 53 -1.04 8.16 12.15
N VAL A 54 -0.61 9.27 11.56
CA VAL A 54 -1.44 10.47 11.38
C VAL A 54 -2.38 10.36 10.18
N TRP A 55 -2.10 9.44 9.25
CA TRP A 55 -2.89 9.23 8.05
C TRP A 55 -4.24 8.57 8.37
N LYS A 56 -5.31 9.08 7.75
CA LYS A 56 -6.70 8.58 7.86
C LYS A 56 -7.40 8.39 6.51
N HIS A 57 -6.74 8.81 5.44
CA HIS A 57 -7.17 8.70 4.05
C HIS A 57 -5.89 8.74 3.18
N PRO A 58 -5.95 8.44 1.88
CA PRO A 58 -4.83 8.61 0.95
C PRO A 58 -4.28 10.05 0.92
N PRO A 59 -3.00 10.26 0.59
CA PRO A 59 -2.46 11.59 0.32
C PRO A 59 -3.06 12.20 -0.96
N GLY A 60 -2.56 13.38 -1.34
CA GLY A 60 -2.97 14.04 -2.58
C GLY A 60 -4.27 14.83 -2.43
N ASP A 61 -4.85 15.15 -3.57
CA ASP A 61 -6.03 16.01 -3.64
C ASP A 61 -7.27 15.15 -3.79
N GLU A 62 -8.28 15.39 -2.96
CA GLU A 62 -9.58 14.74 -3.13
C GLU A 62 -10.31 15.39 -4.32
N VAL A 63 -10.36 14.67 -5.43
CA VAL A 63 -10.93 15.15 -6.71
C VAL A 63 -12.38 14.74 -6.90
N TYR A 64 -12.90 13.83 -6.07
CA TYR A 64 -14.30 13.41 -6.10
C TYR A 64 -14.77 13.03 -4.71
N ARG A 65 -16.01 13.44 -4.37
CA ARG A 65 -16.74 12.99 -3.18
C ARG A 65 -18.22 12.80 -3.48
N LYS A 66 -18.76 11.65 -3.13
CA LYS A 66 -20.20 11.39 -3.09
C LYS A 66 -20.57 10.53 -1.89
N GLY A 67 -21.13 11.18 -0.86
CA GLY A 67 -21.43 10.50 0.40
C GLY A 67 -20.16 10.00 1.06
N ALA A 68 -20.08 8.69 1.32
CA ALA A 68 -18.93 8.04 1.94
C ALA A 68 -17.85 7.61 0.93
N ILE A 69 -18.04 7.84 -0.37
CA ILE A 69 -17.07 7.46 -1.41
C ILE A 69 -16.24 8.68 -1.79
N SER A 70 -14.92 8.52 -1.74
CA SER A 70 -13.96 9.56 -2.13
C SER A 70 -12.97 9.03 -3.16
N VAL A 71 -12.45 9.90 -4.03
CA VAL A 71 -11.31 9.60 -4.91
C VAL A 71 -10.23 10.64 -4.73
N PHE A 72 -9.03 10.15 -4.44
CA PHE A 72 -7.83 10.97 -4.27
C PHE A 72 -6.93 10.85 -5.50
N GLU A 73 -6.57 11.98 -6.09
CA GLU A 73 -5.52 12.07 -7.09
C GLU A 73 -4.16 12.23 -6.40
N VAL A 74 -3.31 11.22 -6.54
CA VAL A 74 -2.00 11.14 -5.89
C VAL A 74 -0.89 11.26 -6.92
N ASP A 75 -0.19 12.40 -6.86
CA ASP A 75 1.02 12.62 -7.66
C ASP A 75 2.19 11.78 -7.11
N GLY A 76 2.72 10.87 -7.95
CA GLY A 76 3.83 9.98 -7.59
C GLY A 76 5.16 10.69 -7.37
N LYS A 77 5.36 11.89 -7.95
CA LYS A 77 6.53 12.72 -7.67
C LYS A 77 6.45 13.35 -6.28
N LYS A 78 5.26 13.81 -5.88
CA LYS A 78 5.02 14.43 -4.56
C LYS A 78 4.93 13.39 -3.44
N ASN A 79 4.31 12.24 -3.71
CA ASN A 79 3.99 11.20 -2.73
C ASN A 79 4.71 9.87 -3.03
N LYS A 80 5.99 9.95 -3.40
CA LYS A 80 6.79 8.82 -3.88
C LYS A 80 6.69 7.56 -3.02
N ILE A 81 6.87 7.67 -1.70
CA ILE A 81 6.84 6.52 -0.78
C ILE A 81 5.46 5.84 -0.79
N TYR A 82 4.38 6.63 -0.77
CA TYR A 82 3.02 6.10 -0.80
C TYR A 82 2.77 5.35 -2.11
N CYS A 83 3.11 5.97 -3.25
CA CYS A 83 2.91 5.36 -4.55
C CYS A 83 3.77 4.11 -4.76
N GLN A 84 4.99 4.07 -4.23
CA GLN A 84 5.83 2.87 -4.25
C GLN A 84 5.22 1.74 -3.42
N ASN A 85 4.76 2.04 -2.19
CA ASN A 85 4.08 1.06 -1.34
C ASN A 85 2.81 0.52 -2.02
N LEU A 86 2.03 1.40 -2.64
CA LEU A 86 0.85 1.03 -3.40
C LEU A 86 1.19 0.14 -4.60
N CYS A 87 2.27 0.44 -5.33
CA CYS A 87 2.68 -0.38 -6.46
C CYS A 87 3.14 -1.77 -6.04
N LEU A 88 3.89 -1.87 -4.92
CA LEU A 88 4.29 -3.15 -4.35
C LEU A 88 3.06 -3.96 -3.88
N LEU A 89 2.10 -3.31 -3.24
CA LEU A 89 0.85 -3.94 -2.83
C LEU A 89 0.05 -4.44 -4.05
N ALA A 90 -0.15 -3.59 -5.05
CA ALA A 90 -0.87 -3.93 -6.27
C ALA A 90 -0.20 -5.10 -7.02
N LYS A 91 1.13 -5.18 -7.02
CA LYS A 91 1.85 -6.27 -7.69
C LYS A 91 1.60 -7.65 -7.08
N LEU A 92 1.12 -7.72 -5.83
CA LEU A 92 0.66 -8.99 -5.23
C LEU A 92 -0.60 -9.55 -5.91
N PHE A 93 -1.33 -8.72 -6.65
CA PHE A 93 -2.62 -9.07 -7.27
C PHE A 93 -2.66 -8.83 -8.79
N LEU A 94 -1.61 -8.25 -9.36
CA LEU A 94 -1.47 -8.00 -10.80
C LEU A 94 -0.26 -8.77 -11.35
N ASP A 95 -0.46 -9.60 -12.36
CA ASP A 95 0.64 -10.38 -12.95
C ASP A 95 1.60 -9.48 -13.74
N HIS A 96 1.04 -8.73 -14.69
CA HIS A 96 1.80 -7.99 -15.71
C HIS A 96 2.21 -6.57 -15.29
N LYS A 97 2.12 -6.21 -14.00
CA LYS A 97 2.63 -4.92 -13.52
C LYS A 97 4.16 -4.98 -13.43
N THR A 98 4.86 -4.02 -14.04
CA THR A 98 6.34 -4.03 -14.15
C THR A 98 7.03 -2.84 -13.48
N LEU A 99 6.29 -1.75 -13.20
CA LEU A 99 6.82 -0.54 -12.58
C LEU A 99 6.35 -0.41 -11.14
N TYR A 100 7.31 -0.23 -10.23
CA TYR A 100 7.05 -0.14 -8.78
C TYR A 100 7.83 0.96 -8.06
N TYR A 101 9.04 1.30 -8.53
CA TYR A 101 9.90 2.29 -7.89
C TYR A 101 9.92 3.64 -8.61
N ASP A 102 9.88 3.62 -9.94
CA ASP A 102 9.83 4.81 -10.80
C ASP A 102 8.38 5.28 -10.94
N VAL A 103 7.86 5.86 -9.86
CA VAL A 103 6.46 6.30 -9.74
C VAL A 103 6.26 7.77 -10.10
N GLU A 104 7.34 8.54 -10.19
CA GLU A 104 7.31 9.98 -10.46
C GLU A 104 6.55 10.41 -11.72
N PRO A 105 6.54 9.63 -12.82
CA PRO A 105 5.78 9.99 -14.01
C PRO A 105 4.25 9.78 -13.89
N PHE A 106 3.75 9.20 -12.79
CA PHE A 106 2.39 8.71 -12.68
C PHE A 106 1.52 9.54 -11.73
N LEU A 107 0.28 9.79 -12.15
CA LEU A 107 -0.83 10.11 -11.27
C LEU A 107 -1.56 8.82 -10.91
N VAL A 108 -1.91 8.64 -9.63
CA VAL A 108 -2.62 7.47 -9.13
C VAL A 108 -3.94 7.93 -8.53
N TYR A 109 -5.05 7.35 -8.99
CA TYR A 109 -6.38 7.62 -8.44
C TYR A 109 -6.75 6.52 -7.43
N VAL A 110 -6.95 6.89 -6.17
CA VAL A 110 -7.21 5.97 -5.06
C VAL A 110 -8.63 6.17 -4.53
N TYR A 111 -9.40 5.09 -4.45
CA TYR A 111 -10.71 5.06 -3.82
C TYR A 111 -10.58 4.87 -2.30
N ASP A 112 -11.29 5.68 -1.53
CA ASP A 112 -11.45 5.57 -0.07
C ASP A 112 -12.95 5.50 0.28
#